data_AF-A0A7C1FK46-F1
#
_entry.id   AF-A0A7C1FK46-F1
#
_cell.length_a   1.000
_cell.length_b   1.000
_cell.length_c   1.000
_cell.angle_alpha   90.00
_cell.angle_beta   90.00
_cell.angle_gamma   90.00
#
_symmetry.space_group_name_H-M   'P 1'
#
loop_
_entity.id
_entity.type
_entity.pdbx_description
1 polymer ?
#
loop_
_entity_poly.entity_id
_entity_poly.type
_entity_poly.pdbx_seq_one_letter_code
_entity_poly.pdbx_strand_id
1 'polypeptide(L)'
;MRLCKEIGIKTTVKLHKRRAAETFVHSGCFGQRKLYAGKSPEVRFFDEGLARLQGGVARVELDPVFLETIEGDYLVHVTPYGDASLYVAEVDKDYFVVKARDGDPNVAFAWRLSAHRKGYAGVRLEAVGEPGNEGAEMQK
;
A
#
# COMPACT_ATOMS: atom_id res chain seq x y z
N MET A 1 -22.77 5.54 -3.63
CA MET A 1 -22.98 6.64 -4.61
C MET A 1 -24.43 6.80 -5.07
N ARG A 2 -25.47 6.41 -4.29
CA ARG A 2 -26.87 6.59 -4.71
C ARG A 2 -27.65 7.65 -3.94
N LEU A 3 -27.09 8.29 -2.91
CA LEU A 3 -27.82 9.30 -2.12
C LEU A 3 -27.56 10.75 -2.59
N CYS A 4 -26.43 11.07 -3.23
CA CYS A 4 -26.08 12.46 -3.54
C CYS A 4 -26.80 13.06 -4.77
N LYS A 5 -27.44 12.24 -5.62
CA LYS A 5 -28.07 12.74 -6.85
C LYS A 5 -29.45 13.37 -6.63
N GLU A 6 -30.16 13.01 -5.56
CA GLU A 6 -31.54 13.45 -5.33
C GLU A 6 -31.66 14.84 -4.68
N ILE A 7 -30.55 15.41 -4.18
CA ILE A 7 -30.60 16.66 -3.38
C ILE A 7 -30.01 17.89 -4.09
N GLY A 8 -29.62 17.79 -5.37
CA GLY A 8 -29.14 18.95 -6.15
C GLY A 8 -27.87 19.63 -5.62
N ILE A 9 -27.14 19.00 -4.69
CA ILE A 9 -25.91 19.56 -4.13
C ILE A 9 -24.79 19.44 -5.18
N LYS A 10 -24.40 20.57 -5.78
CA LYS A 10 -23.13 20.68 -6.51
C LYS A 10 -21.99 20.53 -5.50
N THR A 11 -21.48 19.32 -5.30
CA THR A 11 -20.26 19.10 -4.52
C THR A 11 -19.06 19.57 -5.32
N THR A 12 -18.74 20.86 -5.27
CA THR A 12 -17.48 21.38 -5.77
C THR A 12 -16.39 21.06 -4.75
N VAL A 13 -15.52 20.11 -5.06
CA VAL A 13 -14.33 19.83 -4.23
C VAL A 13 -13.35 20.99 -4.37
N LYS A 14 -13.29 21.88 -3.38
CA LYS A 14 -12.25 22.93 -3.30
C LYS A 14 -10.94 22.29 -2.85
N LEU A 15 -10.06 22.02 -3.79
CA LEU A 15 -8.72 21.51 -3.50
C LEU A 15 -7.83 22.64 -2.97
N HIS A 16 -7.48 22.60 -1.69
CA HIS A 16 -6.43 23.45 -1.14
C HIS A 16 -5.07 22.88 -1.56
N LYS A 17 -4.33 23.57 -2.43
CA LYS A 17 -3.00 23.13 -2.91
C LYS A 17 -1.99 23.15 -1.76
N ARG A 18 -1.81 22.02 -1.07
CA ARG A 18 -0.59 21.75 -0.28
C ARG A 18 0.46 21.12 -1.19
N ARG A 19 1.76 21.34 -0.92
CA ARG A 19 2.84 20.71 -1.70
C ARG A 19 2.68 19.18 -1.63
N ALA A 20 2.79 18.52 -2.78
CA ALA A 20 2.88 17.07 -2.81
C ALA A 20 4.17 16.64 -2.09
N ALA A 21 4.15 15.47 -1.45
CA ALA A 21 5.38 14.84 -1.00
C ALA A 21 6.22 14.55 -2.25
N GLU A 22 7.30 15.32 -2.40
CA GLU A 22 8.16 15.34 -3.58
C GLU A 22 9.61 15.03 -3.20
N THR A 23 10.33 14.37 -4.10
CA THR A 23 11.77 14.09 -3.97
C THR A 23 12.47 14.52 -5.25
N PHE A 24 13.65 15.13 -5.10
CA PHE A 24 14.48 15.53 -6.23
C PHE A 24 15.51 14.43 -6.51
N VAL A 25 15.55 13.96 -7.75
CA VAL A 25 16.51 12.96 -8.20
C VAL A 25 17.31 13.53 -9.36
N HIS A 26 18.62 13.32 -9.34
CA HIS A 26 19.47 13.62 -10.49
C HIS A 26 19.39 12.47 -11.50
N SER A 27 18.89 12.74 -12.69
CA SER A 27 18.84 11.77 -13.79
C SER A 27 19.90 12.14 -14.81
N GLY A 28 20.95 11.32 -14.98
CA GLY A 28 22.18 11.66 -15.70
C GLY A 28 21.98 12.54 -16.94
N CYS A 29 21.46 11.98 -18.04
CA CYS A 29 21.25 12.73 -19.28
C CYS A 29 20.03 13.65 -19.28
N PHE A 30 19.16 13.55 -18.28
CA PHE A 30 17.89 14.26 -18.25
C PHE A 30 17.92 15.47 -17.29
N GLY A 31 18.88 15.58 -16.38
CA GLY A 31 18.95 16.61 -15.35
C GLY A 31 18.07 16.30 -14.13
N GLN A 32 17.76 17.31 -13.32
CA GLN A 32 16.95 17.13 -12.12
C GLN A 32 15.50 16.78 -12.44
N ARG A 33 14.93 15.82 -11.72
CA ARG A 33 13.53 15.40 -11.84
C ARG A 33 12.86 15.40 -10.47
N LYS A 34 11.59 15.77 -10.46
CA LYS A 34 10.71 15.59 -9.30
C LYS A 34 10.03 14.24 -9.40
N LEU A 35 10.10 13.47 -8.33
CA LEU A 35 9.28 12.28 -8.10
C LEU A 35 8.25 12.60 -7.02
N TYR A 36 7.08 11.96 -7.10
CA TYR A 36 5.96 12.20 -6.19
C TYR A 36 5.55 10.92 -5.50
N ALA A 37 5.23 11.00 -4.21
CA ALA A 37 4.69 9.88 -3.47
C ALA A 37 3.23 9.62 -3.83
N GLY A 38 2.87 8.35 -4.01
CA GLY A 38 1.47 7.91 -4.07
C GLY A 38 0.76 8.16 -2.73
N LYS A 39 -0.55 8.43 -2.79
CA LYS A 39 -1.37 8.63 -1.58
C LYS A 39 -2.35 7.46 -1.43
N SER A 40 -2.47 6.98 -0.19
CA SER A 40 -3.38 5.91 0.20
C SER A 40 -4.51 6.48 1.06
N PRO A 41 -5.73 5.94 0.99
CA PRO A 41 -6.81 6.29 1.93
C PRO A 41 -6.56 5.80 3.36
N GLU A 42 -5.62 4.87 3.54
CA GLU A 42 -5.22 4.23 4.81
C GLU A 42 -3.71 4.36 5.02
N VAL A 43 -3.26 4.32 6.27
CA VAL A 43 -1.83 4.35 6.62
C VAL A 43 -1.26 2.93 6.56
N ARG A 44 -0.59 2.61 5.45
CA ARG A 44 -0.06 1.26 5.19
C ARG A 44 1.42 1.27 4.86
N PHE A 45 2.10 0.20 5.25
CA PHE A 45 3.45 -0.14 4.80
C PHE A 45 3.40 -1.25 3.75
N PHE A 46 4.49 -1.32 3.00
CA PHE A 46 4.66 -2.27 1.89
C PHE A 46 6.03 -2.91 1.99
N ASP A 47 6.08 -4.18 1.64
CA ASP A 47 7.31 -4.91 1.36
C ASP A 47 7.16 -5.62 0.02
N GLU A 48 8.25 -5.81 -0.71
CA GLU A 48 8.22 -6.43 -2.03
C GLU A 48 9.51 -7.17 -2.34
N GLY A 49 9.39 -8.23 -3.13
CA GLY A 49 10.52 -9.07 -3.45
C GLY A 49 10.27 -9.99 -4.63
N LEU A 50 11.29 -10.79 -4.92
CA LEU A 50 11.25 -11.86 -5.91
C LEU A 50 11.36 -13.21 -5.20
N ALA A 51 10.64 -14.19 -5.70
CA ALA A 51 10.74 -15.57 -5.27
C ALA A 51 10.61 -16.50 -6.49
N ARG A 52 10.85 -17.79 -6.27
CA ARG A 52 10.77 -18.81 -7.33
C ARG A 52 10.07 -20.04 -6.77
N LEU A 53 9.14 -20.59 -7.56
CA LEU A 53 8.53 -21.87 -7.24
C LEU A 53 9.58 -23.00 -7.30
N GLN A 54 9.44 -23.99 -6.44
CA GLN A 54 10.18 -25.24 -6.51
C GLN A 54 9.15 -26.37 -6.53
N GLY A 55 9.00 -27.02 -7.68
CA GLY A 55 8.00 -28.08 -7.85
C GLY A 55 6.55 -27.59 -7.65
N GLY A 56 6.26 -26.35 -8.06
CA GLY A 56 4.91 -25.76 -8.05
C GLY A 56 4.56 -25.02 -6.75
N VAL A 57 5.47 -24.93 -5.78
CA VAL A 57 5.24 -24.28 -4.48
C VAL A 57 6.41 -23.37 -4.12
N ALA A 58 6.12 -22.20 -3.55
CA ALA A 58 7.10 -21.38 -2.85
C ALA A 58 6.51 -20.90 -1.52
N ARG A 59 7.34 -20.90 -0.48
CA ARG A 59 7.05 -20.26 0.80
C ARG A 59 7.95 -19.04 0.93
N VAL A 60 7.37 -17.90 1.30
CA VAL A 60 8.09 -16.64 1.50
C VAL A 60 7.98 -16.28 2.97
N GLU A 61 9.12 -16.29 3.67
CA GLU A 61 9.24 -15.80 5.04
C GLU A 61 9.31 -14.28 5.05
N LEU A 62 8.66 -13.65 6.02
CA LEU A 62 8.67 -12.20 6.21
C LEU A 62 9.77 -11.79 7.18
N ASP A 63 10.37 -10.61 6.95
CA ASP A 63 11.38 -10.07 7.85
C ASP A 63 10.74 -9.76 9.23
N PRO A 64 11.24 -10.35 10.34
CA PRO A 64 10.69 -10.09 11.67
C PRO A 64 10.72 -8.61 12.06
N VAL A 65 11.70 -7.83 11.59
CA VAL A 65 11.77 -6.38 11.83
C VAL A 65 10.60 -5.67 11.14
N PHE A 66 10.25 -6.07 9.91
CA PHE A 66 9.09 -5.51 9.22
C PHE A 66 7.79 -5.85 9.94
N LEU A 67 7.65 -7.10 10.42
CA LEU A 67 6.49 -7.57 11.18
C LEU A 67 6.24 -6.74 12.45
N GLU A 68 7.29 -6.24 13.12
CA GLU A 68 7.14 -5.37 14.30
C GLU A 68 6.49 -4.01 13.99
N THR A 69 6.49 -3.59 12.71
CA THR A 69 5.99 -2.27 12.27
C THR A 69 4.56 -2.27 11.76
N ILE A 70 3.97 -3.45 11.58
CA ILE A 70 2.63 -3.65 11.01
C ILE A 70 1.68 -4.28 12.02
N GLU A 71 0.38 -4.25 11.74
CA GLU A 71 -0.63 -4.93 12.55
C GLU A 71 -1.79 -5.46 11.70
N GLY A 72 -2.44 -6.51 12.21
CA GLY A 72 -3.58 -7.16 11.57
C GLY A 72 -3.20 -7.96 10.33
N ASP A 73 -4.22 -8.28 9.53
CA ASP A 73 -4.07 -9.02 8.29
C ASP A 73 -3.35 -8.17 7.23
N TYR A 74 -2.61 -8.85 6.36
CA TYR A 74 -1.92 -8.24 5.24
C TYR A 74 -2.38 -8.82 3.90
N LEU A 75 -2.27 -8.01 2.85
CA LEU A 75 -2.60 -8.38 1.48
C LEU A 75 -1.33 -8.77 0.75
N VAL A 76 -1.38 -9.86 -0.02
CA VAL A 76 -0.29 -10.30 -0.90
C VAL A 76 -0.77 -10.33 -2.34
N HIS A 77 -0.02 -9.67 -3.22
CA HIS A 77 -0.21 -9.71 -4.66
C HIS A 77 1.01 -10.38 -5.29
N VAL A 78 0.78 -11.28 -6.26
CA VAL A 78 1.85 -12.00 -6.95
C VAL A 78 1.73 -11.82 -8.46
N THR A 79 2.86 -11.72 -9.14
CA THR A 79 2.94 -11.59 -10.60
C THR A 79 3.99 -12.59 -11.13
N PRO A 80 3.59 -13.60 -11.92
CA PRO A 80 4.53 -14.53 -12.53
C PRO A 80 5.43 -13.83 -13.56
N TYR A 81 6.71 -14.20 -13.59
CA TYR A 81 7.68 -13.82 -14.63
C TYR A 81 7.92 -14.99 -15.59
N GLY A 82 6.83 -15.53 -16.10
CA GLY A 82 6.78 -16.64 -17.04
C GLY A 82 5.34 -17.10 -17.25
N ASP A 83 5.17 -18.15 -18.06
CA ASP A 83 3.86 -18.69 -18.39
C ASP A 83 3.38 -19.66 -17.31
N ALA A 84 2.69 -19.09 -16.30
CA ALA A 84 2.10 -19.84 -15.20
C ALA A 84 1.00 -19.01 -14.53
N SER A 85 -0.09 -19.66 -14.12
CA SER A 85 -1.10 -19.04 -13.26
C SER A 85 -0.77 -19.33 -11.79
N LEU A 86 -0.55 -18.28 -11.01
CA LEU A 86 -0.21 -18.37 -9.59
C LEU A 86 -1.38 -17.96 -8.69
N TYR A 87 -1.40 -18.50 -7.47
CA TYR A 87 -2.31 -18.06 -6.42
C TYR A 87 -1.64 -18.15 -5.04
N VAL A 88 -2.06 -17.28 -4.13
CA VAL A 88 -1.67 -17.35 -2.71
C VAL A 88 -2.51 -18.44 -2.05
N ALA A 89 -1.86 -19.51 -1.63
CA ALA A 89 -2.50 -20.70 -1.06
C ALA A 89 -2.68 -20.60 0.46
N GLU A 90 -1.82 -19.84 1.12
CA GLU A 90 -1.80 -19.68 2.58
C GLU A 90 -1.21 -18.31 2.94
N VAL A 91 -1.76 -17.70 3.98
CA VAL A 91 -1.26 -16.47 4.61
C VAL A 91 -1.29 -16.70 6.11
N ASP A 92 -0.14 -16.57 6.75
CA ASP A 92 0.05 -16.73 8.20
C ASP A 92 0.77 -15.49 8.77
N LYS A 93 1.05 -15.42 10.07
CA LYS A 93 1.58 -14.23 10.73
C LYS A 93 2.97 -13.81 10.24
N ASP A 94 3.81 -14.75 9.82
CA ASP A 94 5.22 -14.54 9.49
C ASP A 94 5.63 -15.10 8.11
N TYR A 95 4.68 -15.65 7.34
CA TYR A 95 4.93 -16.14 5.99
C TYR A 95 3.66 -16.22 5.16
N PHE A 96 3.84 -16.37 3.85
CA PHE A 96 2.78 -16.81 2.94
C PHE A 96 3.28 -17.87 1.97
N VAL A 97 2.36 -18.65 1.40
CA VAL A 97 2.65 -19.71 0.43
C VAL A 97 2.00 -19.38 -0.91
N VAL A 98 2.77 -19.50 -1.99
CA VAL A 98 2.33 -19.33 -3.37
C VAL A 98 2.41 -20.68 -4.08
N LYS A 99 1.37 -21.00 -4.86
CA LYS A 99 1.33 -22.22 -5.68
C LYS A 99 1.02 -21.91 -7.13
N ALA A 100 1.55 -22.74 -8.02
CA ALA A 100 1.09 -22.81 -9.40
C ALA A 100 -0.25 -23.56 -9.46
N ARG A 101 -1.19 -23.00 -10.22
CA ARG A 101 -2.39 -23.70 -10.68
C ARG A 101 -2.09 -24.46 -11.98
N ASP A 102 -1.35 -23.82 -12.88
CA ASP A 102 -0.91 -24.34 -14.18
C ASP A 102 0.42 -23.68 -14.61
N GLY A 103 1.01 -24.18 -15.69
CA GLY A 103 2.25 -23.65 -16.28
C GLY A 103 3.55 -24.15 -15.63
N ASP A 104 4.63 -23.36 -15.77
CA ASP A 104 5.97 -23.73 -15.28
C ASP A 104 5.99 -23.84 -13.73
N PRO A 105 6.22 -25.05 -13.16
CA PRO A 105 6.26 -25.24 -11.72
C PRO A 105 7.51 -24.65 -11.05
N ASN A 106 8.45 -24.08 -11.82
CA ASN A 106 9.66 -23.43 -11.31
C ASN A 106 9.77 -21.96 -11.74
N VAL A 107 8.64 -21.34 -12.12
CA VAL A 107 8.60 -19.95 -12.53
C VAL A 107 9.06 -19.02 -11.40
N ALA A 108 9.79 -17.96 -11.76
CA ALA A 108 10.04 -16.85 -10.86
C ALA A 108 8.79 -15.96 -10.78
N PHE A 109 8.59 -15.27 -9.67
CA PHE A 109 7.49 -14.32 -9.51
C PHE A 109 7.91 -13.17 -8.61
N ALA A 110 7.33 -11.99 -8.88
CA ALA A 110 7.36 -10.88 -7.95
C ALA A 110 6.18 -10.97 -6.98
N TRP A 111 6.40 -10.54 -5.76
CA TRP A 111 5.36 -10.38 -4.77
C TRP A 111 5.40 -8.99 -4.16
N ARG A 112 4.23 -8.48 -3.77
CA ARG A 112 4.09 -7.27 -2.96
C ARG A 112 3.12 -7.54 -1.84
N LEU A 113 3.56 -7.24 -0.62
CA LEU A 113 2.78 -7.27 0.59
C LEU A 113 2.34 -5.85 0.96
N SER A 114 1.13 -5.71 1.50
CA SER A 114 0.68 -4.45 2.11
C SER A 114 -0.09 -4.71 3.40
N ALA A 115 0.26 -3.98 4.46
CA ALA A 115 -0.35 -4.13 5.77
C ALA A 115 -0.58 -2.76 6.43
N HIS A 116 -1.50 -2.69 7.39
CA HIS A 116 -1.67 -1.48 8.20
C HIS A 116 -0.43 -1.23 9.03
N ARG A 117 -0.03 0.04 9.13
CA ARG A 117 1.01 0.42 10.07
C ARG A 117 0.48 0.22 11.49
N LYS A 118 1.31 -0.34 12.37
CA LYS A 118 0.99 -0.55 13.77
C LYS A 118 0.50 0.74 14.45
N GLY A 119 -0.64 0.66 15.13
CA GLY A 119 -1.36 1.77 15.76
C GLY A 119 -2.26 2.59 14.83
N TYR A 120 -2.47 2.19 13.58
CA TYR A 120 -3.24 2.94 12.58
C TYR A 120 -4.31 2.10 11.87
N ALA A 121 -4.55 0.86 12.30
CA ALA A 121 -5.68 0.08 11.83
C ALA A 121 -7.00 0.83 12.05
N GLY A 122 -7.85 0.86 11.02
CA GLY A 122 -9.14 1.58 11.04
C GLY A 122 -9.04 3.08 10.77
N VAL A 123 -7.83 3.67 10.75
CA VAL A 123 -7.63 5.08 10.37
C VAL A 123 -7.75 5.21 8.85
N ARG A 124 -8.88 5.74 8.40
CA ARG A 124 -9.20 5.82 6.98
C ARG A 124 -9.95 7.09 6.62
N LEU A 125 -9.38 7.89 5.70
CA LEU A 125 -9.97 9.15 5.21
C LEU A 125 -10.55 10.02 6.34
N GLU A 126 -9.78 10.26 7.39
CA GLU A 126 -10.20 11.10 8.50
C GLU A 126 -10.65 12.48 8.00
N ALA A 127 -11.74 12.99 8.57
CA ALA A 127 -12.16 14.34 8.31
C ALA A 127 -11.09 15.29 8.86
N VAL A 128 -10.64 16.22 8.02
CA VAL A 128 -9.93 17.39 8.52
C VAL A 128 -10.97 18.20 9.27
N GLY A 129 -10.83 18.35 10.59
CA GLY A 129 -11.69 19.24 11.37
C GLY A 129 -11.78 20.61 10.69
N GLU A 130 -12.91 21.31 10.83
CA GLU A 130 -13.01 22.67 10.32
C GLU A 130 -11.82 23.49 10.82
N PRO A 131 -11.19 24.35 10.00
CA PRO A 131 -10.12 25.22 10.46
C PRO A 131 -10.68 26.17 11.54
N GLY A 132 -10.59 25.74 12.80
CA GLY A 132 -10.99 26.49 13.98
C GLY A 132 -9.85 27.40 14.41
N ASN A 133 -10.05 28.71 14.23
CA ASN A 133 -9.54 29.82 15.04
C ASN A 133 -8.37 29.49 15.99
N GLU A 134 -7.12 29.57 15.50
CA GLU A 134 -5.92 29.64 16.36
C GLU A 134 -5.93 30.99 17.09
N GLY A 135 -6.63 31.04 18.22
CA GLY A 135 -6.77 32.26 19.02
C GLY A 135 -7.76 32.10 20.17
N ALA A 136 -7.39 31.35 21.21
CA ALA A 136 -7.92 31.53 22.55
C ALA A 136 -6.88 31.03 23.58
N GLU A 137 -6.59 31.90 24.53
CA GLU A 137 -5.54 31.83 25.54
C GLU A 137 -5.55 30.54 26.37
N MET A 138 -4.36 30.04 26.70
CA MET A 138 -4.15 29.21 27.88
C MET A 138 -3.83 30.12 29.06
N GLN A 139 -4.87 30.58 29.76
CA GLN A 139 -4.75 31.06 31.14
C GLN A 139 -5.16 29.93 32.08
N LYS A 140 -4.18 29.42 32.85
CA LYS A 140 -4.28 29.17 34.29
C LYS A 140 -2.91 28.84 34.86
#